data_AF-R5R650-F1
#
_entry.id   AF-R5R650-F1
#
_cell.length_a   1.000
_cell.length_b   1.000
_cell.length_c   1.000
_cell.angle_alpha   90.00
_cell.angle_beta   90.00
_cell.angle_gamma   90.00
#
_symmetry.space_group_name_H-M   'P 1'
#
loop_
_entity.id
_entity.type
_entity.pdbx_description
1 polymer ?
#
loop_
_entity_poly.entity_id
_entity_poly.type
_entity_poly.pdbx_seq_one_letter_code
_entity_poly.pdbx_strand_id
1 'polypeptide(L)'
;MKKTLYALLICTTLTVSLPALSVSSLAAPAETTTDRSIETSSDVMARKPVTEWRYKVINGYLYKRLYDKTNEKWLTDWIPC
;
A
#
# COMPACT_ATOMS: atom_id res chain seq x y z
N MET A 1 -18.39 -24.14 -2.01
CA MET A 1 -16.99 -23.76 -2.26
C MET A 1 -16.97 -22.92 -3.54
N LYS A 2 -16.92 -21.59 -3.40
CA LYS A 2 -17.17 -20.60 -4.48
C LYS A 2 -15.97 -19.64 -4.65
N LYS A 3 -14.76 -20.14 -4.35
CA LYS A 3 -13.52 -19.35 -4.35
C LYS A 3 -12.52 -19.80 -5.43
N THR A 4 -12.84 -20.84 -6.19
CA THR A 4 -12.00 -21.37 -7.28
C THR A 4 -12.32 -20.76 -8.65
N LEU A 5 -13.33 -19.87 -8.73
CA LEU A 5 -13.76 -19.23 -9.98
C LEU A 5 -12.98 -17.95 -10.35
N TYR A 6 -12.15 -17.42 -9.45
CA TYR A 6 -11.30 -16.24 -9.75
C TYR A 6 -9.89 -16.60 -10.22
N ALA A 7 -9.54 -17.88 -10.28
CA ALA A 7 -8.20 -18.36 -10.63
C ALA A 7 -7.96 -18.52 -12.16
N LEU A 8 -8.94 -18.17 -13.00
CA LEU A 8 -8.90 -18.43 -14.46
C LEU A 8 -8.89 -17.14 -15.31
N LEU A 9 -8.59 -15.99 -14.70
CA LEU A 9 -8.48 -14.67 -15.35
C LEU A 9 -7.01 -14.23 -15.48
N ILE A 10 -6.12 -15.15 -15.85
CA ILE A 10 -4.69 -14.85 -16.03
C ILE A 10 -4.13 -15.60 -17.25
N CYS A 11 -4.79 -15.48 -18.41
CA CYS A 11 -4.26 -16.05 -19.67
C CYS A 11 -4.93 -15.39 -20.86
N THR A 12 -4.49 -14.19 -21.25
CA THR A 12 -4.51 -13.77 -22.66
C THR A 12 -3.37 -12.79 -22.91
N THR A 13 -2.25 -13.37 -23.32
CA THR A 13 -1.14 -12.72 -24.00
C THR A 13 -1.64 -12.14 -25.32
N LEU A 14 -1.57 -10.82 -25.51
CA LEU A 14 -1.66 -10.22 -26.84
C LEU A 14 -0.35 -9.48 -27.14
N THR A 15 0.58 -10.25 -27.70
CA THR A 15 1.77 -9.76 -28.39
C THR A 15 1.36 -9.17 -29.74
N VAL A 16 1.57 -7.88 -29.95
CA VAL A 16 1.68 -7.28 -31.28
C VAL A 16 2.87 -6.32 -31.32
N SER A 17 3.60 -6.44 -32.41
CA SER A 17 4.97 -6.03 -32.72
C SER A 17 5.14 -4.61 -33.28
N LEU A 18 6.28 -3.98 -32.94
CA LEU A 18 7.18 -3.07 -33.72
C LEU A 18 6.62 -1.74 -34.32
N PRO A 19 7.43 -0.68 -34.57
CA PRO A 19 8.89 -0.65 -34.78
C PRO A 19 9.69 0.36 -33.94
N ALA A 20 11.03 0.22 -34.01
CA ALA A 20 12.03 1.07 -33.37
C ALA A 20 12.09 2.48 -33.98
N LEU A 21 11.99 3.50 -33.13
CA LEU A 21 12.35 4.88 -33.48
C LEU A 21 13.75 5.16 -32.95
N SER A 22 14.72 5.20 -33.86
CA SER A 22 16.10 5.58 -33.60
C SER A 22 16.17 7.09 -33.32
N VAL A 23 16.31 7.49 -32.06
CA VAL A 23 16.62 8.88 -31.71
C VAL A 23 18.15 9.01 -31.63
N SER A 24 18.74 9.59 -32.66
CA SER A 24 20.12 10.09 -32.58
C SER A 24 20.07 11.45 -31.89
N SER A 25 20.64 11.56 -30.68
CA SER A 25 20.86 12.85 -30.03
C SER A 25 22.32 12.99 -29.62
N LEU A 26 22.88 14.09 -30.07
CA LEU A 26 24.27 14.52 -29.99
C LEU A 26 24.66 14.82 -28.54
N ALA A 27 25.81 14.30 -28.10
CA ALA A 27 26.36 14.57 -26.78
C ALA A 27 26.75 16.05 -26.63
N ALA A 28 26.27 16.70 -25.57
CA ALA A 28 26.75 18.01 -25.10
C ALA A 28 27.56 17.82 -23.81
N PRO A 29 28.64 18.59 -23.57
CA PRO A 29 29.57 18.36 -22.48
C PRO A 29 28.97 18.76 -21.13
N ALA A 30 29.45 18.07 -20.10
CA ALA A 30 29.02 18.11 -18.71
C ALA A 30 28.98 19.52 -18.09
N GLU A 31 27.81 19.91 -17.61
CA GLU A 31 27.71 20.89 -16.53
C GLU A 31 27.70 20.15 -15.21
N THR A 32 28.75 20.38 -14.40
CA THR A 32 28.84 19.93 -13.02
C THR A 32 27.74 20.60 -12.22
N THR A 33 26.55 20.00 -12.23
CA THR A 33 25.53 20.32 -11.25
C THR A 33 26.07 19.78 -9.94
N THR A 34 26.57 20.66 -9.08
CA THR A 34 26.73 20.36 -7.67
C THR A 34 25.35 19.98 -7.15
N ASP A 35 25.07 18.68 -7.18
CA ASP A 35 23.99 18.06 -6.44
C ASP A 35 24.30 18.29 -4.98
N ARG A 36 23.89 19.46 -4.50
CA ARG A 36 23.65 19.68 -3.09
C ARG A 36 22.50 18.74 -2.77
N SER A 37 22.85 17.51 -2.41
CA SER A 37 21.98 16.60 -1.71
C SER A 37 21.49 17.34 -0.49
N ILE A 38 20.36 18.03 -0.63
CA ILE A 38 19.56 18.43 0.50
C ILE A 38 19.09 17.09 1.03
N GLU A 39 19.88 16.58 1.95
CA GLU A 39 19.50 15.52 2.87
C GLU A 39 18.29 16.09 3.61
N THR A 40 17.13 15.95 2.96
CA THR A 40 15.84 16.17 3.59
C THR A 40 15.71 14.96 4.48
N SER A 41 16.40 15.02 5.62
CA SER A 41 16.09 14.25 6.81
C SER A 41 14.68 14.66 7.16
N SER A 42 13.71 14.08 6.45
CA SER A 42 12.30 14.22 6.74
C SER A 42 12.20 13.72 8.17
N ASP A 43 12.03 14.67 9.08
CA ASP A 43 11.84 14.41 10.50
C ASP A 43 10.48 13.72 10.59
N VAL A 44 10.44 12.42 10.31
CA VAL A 44 9.23 11.60 10.35
C VAL A 44 8.92 11.44 11.82
N MET A 45 8.26 12.45 12.38
CA MET A 45 7.67 12.37 13.69
C MET A 45 6.67 11.22 13.66
N ALA A 46 7.06 10.08 14.25
CA ALA A 46 6.22 8.91 14.35
C ALA A 46 4.95 9.28 15.12
N ARG A 47 3.84 9.48 14.39
CA ARG A 47 2.54 9.73 15.01
C ARG A 47 2.05 8.43 15.65
N LYS A 48 1.53 8.53 16.86
CA LYS A 48 0.89 7.37 17.51
C LYS A 48 -0.29 6.90 16.64
N PRO A 49 -0.44 5.58 16.45
CA PRO A 49 -1.58 5.03 15.70
C PRO A 49 -2.88 5.37 16.43
N VAL A 50 -3.91 5.71 15.66
CA VAL A 50 -5.25 6.02 16.19
C VAL A 50 -5.96 4.70 16.45
N THR A 51 -6.27 4.42 17.71
CA THR A 51 -6.99 3.22 18.12
C THR A 51 -8.38 3.55 18.64
N GLU A 52 -9.34 2.69 18.36
CA GLU A 52 -10.74 2.86 18.77
C GLU A 52 -11.34 1.51 19.22
N TRP A 53 -12.26 1.58 20.19
CA TRP A 53 -13.04 0.43 20.60
C TRP A 53 -14.28 0.29 19.72
N ARG A 54 -14.46 -0.88 19.13
CA ARG A 54 -15.68 -1.22 18.38
C ARG A 54 -16.50 -2.23 19.16
N TYR A 55 -17.81 -2.02 19.15
CA TYR A 55 -18.77 -2.81 19.92
C TYR A 55 -19.64 -3.66 19.00
N LYS A 56 -20.00 -4.85 19.45
CA LYS A 56 -20.90 -5.75 18.73
C LYS A 56 -21.66 -6.64 19.70
N VAL A 57 -22.95 -6.86 19.43
CA VAL A 57 -23.75 -7.85 20.16
C VAL A 57 -23.65 -9.19 19.46
N ILE A 58 -23.25 -10.24 20.19
CA ILE A 58 -23.18 -11.63 19.70
C ILE A 58 -23.94 -12.50 20.70
N ASN A 59 -24.98 -13.21 20.23
CA ASN A 59 -25.83 -14.06 21.07
C ASN A 59 -26.43 -13.35 22.30
N GLY A 60 -26.77 -12.06 22.17
CA GLY A 60 -27.34 -11.25 23.25
C GLY A 60 -26.30 -10.65 24.22
N TYR A 61 -25.03 -11.02 24.11
CA TYR A 61 -23.96 -10.44 24.92
C TYR A 61 -23.24 -9.33 24.15
N LEU A 62 -22.90 -8.22 24.84
CA LEU A 62 -22.13 -7.12 24.29
C LEU A 62 -20.64 -7.48 24.34
N TYR A 63 -19.96 -7.34 23.21
CA TYR A 63 -18.52 -7.49 23.09
C TYR A 63 -17.90 -6.19 22.62
N LYS A 64 -16.63 -5.99 22.98
CA LYS A 64 -15.78 -4.93 22.47
C LYS A 64 -14.48 -5.50 21.89
N ARG A 65 -13.94 -4.86 20.86
CA ARG A 65 -12.68 -5.24 20.22
C ARG A 65 -11.88 -3.98 19.86
N LEU A 66 -10.57 -4.00 20.08
CA LEU A 66 -9.71 -2.85 19.77
C LEU A 66 -9.31 -2.87 18.30
N TYR A 67 -9.60 -1.78 17.59
CA TYR A 67 -9.27 -1.56 16.19
C TYR A 67 -8.23 -0.47 16.04
N ASP A 68 -7.19 -0.75 15.25
CA ASP A 68 -6.22 0.25 14.81
C ASP A 68 -6.70 0.85 13.49
N LYS A 69 -7.13 2.10 13.54
CA LYS A 69 -7.62 2.85 12.38
C LYS A 69 -6.49 3.26 11.46
N THR A 70 -5.26 3.40 11.96
CA THR A 70 -4.10 3.79 11.17
C THR A 70 -3.61 2.64 10.29
N ASN A 71 -3.59 1.42 10.82
CA ASN A 71 -3.12 0.22 10.10
C ASN A 71 -4.26 -0.70 9.63
N GLU A 72 -5.51 -0.26 9.78
CA GLU A 72 -6.74 -0.98 9.43
C GLU A 72 -6.83 -2.42 9.97
N LYS A 73 -6.26 -2.67 11.15
CA LYS A 73 -6.10 -4.03 11.72
C LYS A 73 -6.75 -4.16 13.09
N TRP A 74 -7.19 -5.38 13.40
CA TRP A 74 -7.65 -5.72 14.75
C TRP A 74 -6.44 -6.00 15.65
N LEU A 75 -6.40 -5.37 16.82
CA LEU A 75 -5.31 -5.52 17.79
C LEU A 75 -5.57 -6.60 18.84
N THR A 76 -6.85 -6.87 19.13
CA THR A 76 -7.29 -7.88 20.11
C THR A 76 -8.37 -8.75 19.50
N ASP A 77 -8.80 -9.80 20.18
CA ASP A 77 -10.06 -10.49 19.89
C ASP A 77 -11.25 -9.80 20.54
N TRP A 78 -12.47 -10.32 20.29
CA TRP A 78 -13.69 -9.86 20.94
C TRP A 78 -13.66 -10.20 22.42
N ILE A 79 -13.73 -9.18 23.27
CA ILE A 79 -13.75 -9.29 24.73
C ILE A 79 -15.18 -9.02 25.19
N PRO A 80 -15.79 -9.90 26.02
CA PRO A 80 -17.10 -9.63 26.60
C PRO A 80 -17.04 -8.37 27.46
N CYS A 81 -18.10 -7.56 27.41
CA CYS A 81 -18.26 -6.38 28.27
C CYS A 81 -18.71 -6.76 29.67
#